data_AF-A0A165ZY49-F1
#
_entry.id   AF-A0A165ZY49-F1
#
_cell.length_a   1.000
_cell.length_b   1.000
_cell.length_c   1.000
_cell.angle_alpha   90.00
_cell.angle_beta   90.00
_cell.angle_gamma   90.00
#
_symmetry.space_group_name_H-M   'P 1'
#
loop_
_entity.id
_entity.type
_entity.pdbx_description
1 polymer ?
#
loop_
_entity_poly.entity_id
_entity_poly.type
_entity_poly.pdbx_seq_one_letter_code
_entity_poly.pdbx_strand_id
1 'polypeptide(L)'
;MSSSTASLQPPNPYTPMAYLPPKLAALHQLEAYIYVASLGALVWDWLMSMPDEYRILSTGRISKSKVAYVGARLSTFGYCLVMIIFHVAPASNCQTMIDIVDVFLILSSSTNNLLLFIRVRAVYGKSRSVTAFFGFWYLAVLGTTSAIPWAIEAAHLGPTNLCIVIKAHTWLTTSIVCNAVNITLVFLAITYRISSRSIHETGRRSAARRLLRSDGAPRVVRDLLHQGQLCYL
;
A
#
# COMPACT_ATOMS: atom_id res chain seq x y z
N MET A 1 -30.84 -21.02 -43.36
CA MET A 1 -30.53 -19.64 -42.94
C MET A 1 -31.68 -19.15 -42.09
N SER A 2 -31.55 -19.23 -40.77
CA SER A 2 -32.58 -18.76 -39.83
C SER A 2 -31.85 -18.11 -38.65
N SER A 3 -31.41 -16.87 -38.85
CA SER A 3 -30.82 -16.05 -37.80
C SER A 3 -31.95 -15.45 -36.99
N SER A 4 -32.28 -16.10 -35.88
CA SER A 4 -33.20 -15.57 -34.86
C SER A 4 -32.68 -14.22 -34.37
N THR A 5 -33.43 -13.16 -34.69
CA THR A 5 -33.36 -11.86 -34.04
C THR A 5 -33.84 -12.01 -32.60
N ALA A 6 -32.95 -12.47 -31.73
CA ALA A 6 -33.13 -12.32 -30.29
C ALA A 6 -33.10 -10.82 -29.98
N SER A 7 -34.27 -10.27 -29.68
CA SER A 7 -34.43 -8.94 -29.10
C SER A 7 -33.55 -8.84 -27.85
N LEU A 8 -32.46 -8.08 -27.93
CA LEU A 8 -31.61 -7.72 -26.79
C LEU A 8 -32.45 -6.88 -25.83
N GLN A 9 -33.15 -7.56 -24.92
CA GLN A 9 -33.77 -6.94 -23.76
C GLN A 9 -32.64 -6.25 -22.97
N PRO A 10 -32.78 -4.96 -22.63
CA PRO A 10 -31.75 -4.27 -21.86
C PRO A 10 -31.51 -5.05 -20.55
N PRO A 11 -30.24 -5.23 -20.14
CA PRO A 11 -29.92 -5.88 -18.87
C PRO A 11 -30.72 -5.25 -17.74
N ASN A 12 -31.14 -6.05 -16.76
CA ASN A 12 -31.90 -5.56 -15.62
C ASN A 12 -31.09 -4.46 -14.89
N PRO A 13 -31.67 -3.26 -14.66
CA PRO A 13 -30.98 -2.14 -14.01
C PRO A 13 -30.54 -2.46 -12.57
N TYR A 14 -31.13 -3.47 -11.92
CA TYR A 14 -30.72 -3.95 -10.59
C TYR A 14 -29.53 -4.92 -10.62
N THR A 15 -29.06 -5.32 -11.80
CA THR A 15 -27.86 -6.15 -12.00
C THR A 15 -26.79 -5.36 -12.75
N PRO A 16 -26.10 -4.40 -12.09
CA PRO A 16 -25.10 -3.56 -12.75
C PRO A 16 -23.99 -4.37 -13.42
N MET A 17 -23.63 -5.51 -12.84
CA MET A 17 -22.63 -6.45 -13.40
C MET A 17 -23.03 -7.05 -14.75
N ALA A 18 -24.32 -7.01 -15.13
CA ALA A 18 -24.80 -7.50 -16.42
C ALA A 18 -24.49 -6.54 -17.59
N TYR A 19 -24.08 -5.30 -17.30
CA TYR A 19 -23.63 -4.34 -18.32
C TYR A 19 -22.14 -4.48 -18.66
N LEU A 20 -21.37 -5.27 -17.91
CA LEU A 20 -19.96 -5.55 -18.21
C LEU A 20 -19.78 -6.90 -18.91
N PRO A 21 -18.71 -7.07 -19.70
CA PRO A 21 -18.24 -8.39 -20.10
C PRO A 21 -18.01 -9.26 -18.86
N PRO A 22 -18.33 -10.57 -18.89
CA PRO A 22 -18.31 -11.44 -17.71
C PRO A 22 -16.94 -11.51 -17.02
N LYS A 23 -15.85 -11.39 -17.80
CA LYS A 23 -14.48 -11.32 -17.25
C LYS A 23 -14.25 -10.05 -16.44
N LEU A 24 -14.74 -8.90 -16.91
CA LEU A 24 -14.53 -7.61 -16.24
C LEU A 24 -15.43 -7.48 -15.01
N ALA A 25 -16.65 -8.01 -15.06
CA ALA A 25 -17.53 -8.11 -13.89
C ALA A 25 -16.90 -8.95 -12.77
N ALA A 26 -16.33 -10.11 -13.10
CA ALA A 26 -15.67 -10.97 -12.11
C ALA A 26 -14.43 -10.30 -11.49
N LEU A 27 -13.62 -9.60 -12.29
CA LEU A 27 -12.47 -8.84 -11.79
C LEU A 27 -12.91 -7.71 -10.84
N HIS A 28 -13.93 -6.94 -11.22
CA HIS A 28 -14.43 -5.85 -10.39
C HIS A 28 -15.01 -6.35 -9.04
N GLN A 29 -15.72 -7.48 -9.04
CA GLN A 29 -16.17 -8.13 -7.80
C GLN A 29 -15.01 -8.62 -6.94
N LEU A 30 -14.01 -9.26 -7.56
CA LEU A 30 -12.82 -9.74 -6.87
C LEU A 30 -12.07 -8.59 -6.19
N GLU A 31 -11.87 -7.48 -6.89
CA GLU A 31 -11.26 -6.26 -6.35
C GLU A 31 -12.03 -5.75 -5.13
N ALA A 32 -13.35 -5.60 -5.23
CA ALA A 32 -14.19 -5.18 -4.11
C ALA A 32 -14.05 -6.11 -2.89
N TYR A 33 -14.05 -7.43 -3.08
CA TYR A 33 -13.84 -8.38 -2.00
C TYR A 33 -12.45 -8.28 -1.36
N ILE A 34 -11.42 -8.10 -2.17
CA ILE A 34 -10.04 -7.91 -1.68
C ILE A 34 -9.97 -6.64 -0.83
N TYR A 35 -10.57 -5.54 -1.26
CA TYR A 35 -10.58 -4.30 -0.49
C TYR A 35 -11.38 -4.42 0.81
N VAL A 36 -12.53 -5.08 0.80
CA VAL A 36 -13.33 -5.34 2.02
C VAL A 36 -12.56 -6.21 3.01
N ALA A 37 -11.95 -7.30 2.53
CA ALA A 37 -11.12 -8.17 3.38
C ALA A 37 -9.91 -7.42 3.95
N SER A 38 -9.26 -6.59 3.12
CA SER A 38 -8.11 -5.77 3.52
C SER A 38 -8.51 -4.72 4.55
N LEU A 39 -9.66 -4.05 4.39
CA LEU A 39 -10.19 -3.12 5.38
C LEU A 39 -10.46 -3.83 6.70
N GLY A 40 -11.10 -5.00 6.67
CA GLY A 40 -11.34 -5.81 7.86
C GLY A 40 -10.05 -6.17 8.59
N ALA A 41 -9.03 -6.62 7.84
CA ALA A 41 -7.71 -6.92 8.38
C ALA A 41 -7.01 -5.67 8.95
N LEU A 42 -7.12 -4.51 8.29
CA LEU A 42 -6.55 -3.25 8.76
C LEU A 42 -7.24 -2.76 10.04
N VAL A 43 -8.57 -2.81 10.10
CA VAL A 43 -9.33 -2.46 11.30
C VAL A 43 -8.96 -3.37 12.45
N TRP A 44 -8.83 -4.67 12.17
CA TRP A 44 -8.44 -5.65 13.17
C TRP A 44 -7.01 -5.40 13.70
N ASP A 45 -6.04 -5.22 12.81
CA ASP A 45 -4.66 -4.87 13.19
C ASP A 45 -4.62 -3.58 14.01
N TRP A 46 -5.40 -2.58 13.61
CA TRP A 46 -5.46 -1.31 14.31
C TRP A 46 -6.07 -1.42 15.69
N LEU A 47 -7.18 -2.16 15.83
CA LEU A 47 -7.83 -2.39 17.12
C LEU A 47 -6.92 -3.15 18.09
N MET A 48 -6.16 -4.12 17.57
CA MET A 48 -5.19 -4.88 18.37
C MET A 48 -3.97 -4.06 18.79
N SER A 49 -3.51 -3.14 17.94
CA SER A 49 -2.32 -2.32 18.21
C SER A 49 -2.61 -1.00 18.95
N MET A 50 -3.86 -0.52 18.94
CA MET A 50 -4.33 0.70 19.61
C MET A 50 -3.88 0.88 21.07
N PRO A 51 -4.03 -0.12 21.97
CA PRO A 51 -3.63 0.07 23.38
C PRO A 51 -2.12 0.28 23.55
N ASP A 52 -1.31 -0.43 22.77
CA ASP A 52 0.15 -0.26 22.80
C ASP A 52 0.59 1.06 22.14
N GLU A 53 -0.06 1.45 21.04
CA GLU A 53 0.19 2.72 20.37
C GLU A 53 -0.17 3.92 21.25
N TYR A 54 -1.31 3.86 21.93
CA TYR A 54 -1.73 4.90 22.86
C TYR A 54 -0.75 5.02 24.03
N ARG A 55 -0.22 3.90 24.53
CA ARG A 55 0.82 3.90 25.57
C ARG A 55 2.14 4.54 25.08
N ILE A 56 2.53 4.28 23.83
CA ILE A 56 3.75 4.85 23.21
C ILE A 56 3.58 6.33 22.83
N LEU A 57 2.35 6.76 22.48
CA LEU A 57 2.00 8.15 22.19
C LEU A 57 1.86 8.99 23.46
N SER A 58 1.32 8.41 24.54
CA SER A 58 1.19 9.07 25.84
C SER A 58 2.51 9.17 26.60
N THR A 59 3.46 8.25 26.35
CA THR A 59 4.76 8.25 27.02
C THR A 59 5.84 8.86 26.11
N GLY A 60 6.18 10.13 26.35
CA GLY A 60 7.34 10.80 25.73
C GLY A 60 7.01 11.93 24.74
N ARG A 61 8.05 12.51 24.13
CA ARG A 61 7.92 13.64 23.18
C ARG A 61 7.36 13.18 21.82
N ILE A 62 6.51 14.01 21.20
CA ILE A 62 5.99 13.78 19.85
C ILE A 62 7.13 13.89 18.85
N SER A 63 7.62 12.75 18.34
CA SER A 63 8.61 12.69 17.27
C SER A 63 7.96 12.81 15.89
N LYS A 64 8.66 13.40 14.92
CA LYS A 64 8.20 13.52 13.52
C LYS A 64 7.82 12.17 12.91
N SER A 65 8.52 11.10 13.31
CA SER A 65 8.21 9.73 12.88
C SER A 65 6.89 9.20 13.44
N LYS A 66 6.50 9.60 14.66
CA LYS A 66 5.21 9.21 15.27
C LYS A 66 4.05 9.84 14.50
N VAL A 67 4.15 11.13 14.18
CA VAL A 67 3.14 11.85 13.40
C VAL A 67 3.03 11.29 11.99
N ALA A 68 4.17 11.06 11.32
CA ALA A 68 4.18 10.43 10.00
C ALA A 68 3.57 9.03 10.03
N TYR A 69 3.83 8.24 11.08
CA TYR A 69 3.25 6.91 11.22
C TYR A 69 1.72 6.93 11.37
N VAL A 70 1.19 7.78 12.26
CA VAL A 70 -0.26 7.94 12.44
C VAL A 70 -0.90 8.46 11.15
N GLY A 71 -0.25 9.42 10.48
CA GLY A 71 -0.69 9.94 9.19
C GLY A 71 -0.74 8.87 8.11
N ALA A 72 0.28 8.01 8.00
CA ALA A 72 0.31 6.90 7.04
C ALA A 72 -0.83 5.91 7.30
N ARG A 73 -1.07 5.55 8.57
CA ARG A 73 -2.16 4.64 8.94
C ARG A 73 -3.53 5.21 8.61
N LEU A 74 -3.79 6.45 9.00
CA LEU A 74 -5.06 7.11 8.73
C LEU A 74 -5.30 7.28 7.22
N SER A 75 -4.25 7.61 6.47
CA SER A 75 -4.33 7.76 5.01
C SER A 75 -4.61 6.43 4.31
N THR A 76 -3.98 5.34 4.75
CA THR A 76 -4.22 3.99 4.22
C THR A 76 -5.65 3.53 4.52
N PHE A 77 -6.13 3.79 5.74
CA PHE A 77 -7.50 3.48 6.11
C PHE A 77 -8.51 4.27 5.27
N GLY A 78 -8.28 5.58 5.10
CA GLY A 78 -9.08 6.44 4.22
C GLY A 78 -9.08 5.93 2.78
N TYR A 79 -7.93 5.56 2.23
CA TYR A 79 -7.81 4.97 0.89
C TYR A 79 -8.69 3.72 0.74
N CYS A 80 -8.57 2.74 1.65
CA CYS A 80 -9.35 1.52 1.57
C CYS A 80 -10.86 1.78 1.70
N LEU A 81 -11.27 2.72 2.57
CA LEU A 81 -12.67 3.11 2.70
C LEU A 81 -13.22 3.74 1.42
N VAL A 82 -12.54 4.76 0.88
CA VAL A 82 -13.00 5.46 -0.32
C VAL A 82 -13.02 4.50 -1.53
N MET A 83 -12.07 3.57 -1.62
CA MET A 83 -12.10 2.51 -2.65
C MET A 83 -13.33 1.62 -2.55
N ILE A 84 -13.71 1.18 -1.34
CA ILE A 84 -14.93 0.37 -1.17
C ILE A 84 -16.17 1.18 -1.57
N ILE A 85 -16.22 2.46 -1.20
CA ILE A 85 -17.31 3.35 -1.60
C ILE A 85 -17.35 3.48 -3.13
N PHE A 86 -16.21 3.60 -3.81
CA PHE A 86 -16.13 3.66 -5.27
C PHE A 86 -16.71 2.41 -5.95
N HIS A 87 -16.50 1.22 -5.38
CA HIS A 87 -17.00 -0.04 -5.94
C HIS A 87 -18.47 -0.33 -5.60
N VAL A 88 -18.95 0.08 -4.43
CA VAL A 88 -20.26 -0.37 -3.89
C VAL A 88 -21.31 0.74 -3.91
N ALA A 89 -20.91 2.01 -3.78
CA ALA A 89 -21.84 3.12 -3.65
C ALA A 89 -22.10 3.81 -5.00
N PRO A 90 -23.34 4.27 -5.25
CA PRO A 90 -23.63 5.12 -6.38
C PRO A 90 -23.01 6.51 -6.19
N ALA A 91 -22.29 7.01 -7.19
CA ALA A 91 -21.65 8.32 -7.16
C ALA A 91 -22.24 9.24 -8.23
N SER A 92 -22.39 10.52 -7.92
CA SER A 92 -22.79 11.53 -8.91
C SER A 92 -21.68 11.82 -9.92
N ASN A 93 -20.42 11.85 -9.48
CA ASN A 93 -19.25 12.11 -10.32
C ASN A 93 -18.14 11.07 -10.04
N CYS A 94 -18.03 10.08 -10.93
CA CYS A 94 -17.01 9.04 -10.80
C CYS A 94 -15.58 9.57 -10.90
N GLN A 95 -15.36 10.59 -11.73
CA GLN A 95 -14.03 11.20 -11.89
C GLN A 95 -13.55 11.84 -10.58
N THR A 96 -14.43 12.59 -9.89
CA THR A 96 -14.07 13.20 -8.60
C THR A 96 -13.78 12.14 -7.53
N MET A 97 -14.52 11.03 -7.53
CA MET A 97 -14.26 9.95 -6.57
C MET A 97 -12.90 9.27 -6.81
N ILE A 98 -12.54 8.99 -8.07
CA ILE A 98 -11.23 8.39 -8.36
C ILE A 98 -10.08 9.36 -8.06
N ASP A 99 -10.27 10.65 -8.31
CA ASP A 99 -9.27 11.67 -7.94
C ASP A 99 -9.05 11.71 -6.42
N ILE A 100 -10.12 11.60 -5.62
CA ILE A 100 -10.01 11.51 -4.15
C ILE A 100 -9.25 10.24 -3.74
N VAL A 101 -9.59 9.10 -4.34
CA VAL A 101 -8.88 7.83 -4.11
C VAL A 101 -7.38 7.99 -4.39
N ASP A 102 -7.02 8.61 -5.51
CA ASP A 102 -5.63 8.80 -5.91
C ASP A 102 -4.89 9.73 -4.94
N VAL A 103 -5.53 10.79 -4.43
CA VAL A 103 -4.93 11.65 -3.40
C VAL A 103 -4.60 10.86 -2.13
N PHE A 104 -5.53 10.03 -1.64
CA PHE A 104 -5.28 9.18 -0.47
C PHE A 104 -4.18 8.14 -0.74
N LEU A 105 -4.13 7.58 -1.94
CA LEU A 105 -3.09 6.65 -2.37
C LEU A 105 -1.71 7.33 -2.38
N ILE A 106 -1.60 8.53 -2.97
CA ILE A 106 -0.36 9.30 -3.01
C ILE A 106 0.09 9.63 -1.59
N LEU A 107 -0.82 10.10 -0.73
CA LEU A 107 -0.49 10.45 0.65
C LEU A 107 -0.02 9.23 1.45
N SER A 108 -0.73 8.11 1.36
CA SER A 108 -0.35 6.86 2.02
C SER A 108 0.99 6.35 1.51
N SER A 109 1.17 6.25 0.19
CA SER A 109 2.40 5.76 -0.42
C SER A 109 3.60 6.64 -0.07
N SER A 110 3.46 7.96 -0.17
CA SER A 110 4.52 8.93 0.14
C SER A 110 4.94 8.82 1.60
N THR A 111 3.97 8.75 2.51
CA THR A 111 4.26 8.69 3.94
C THR A 111 4.92 7.36 4.32
N ASN A 112 4.47 6.24 3.75
CA ASN A 112 5.11 4.93 3.95
C ASN A 112 6.55 4.91 3.42
N ASN A 113 6.77 5.40 2.20
CA ASN A 113 8.10 5.48 1.62
C ASN A 113 9.03 6.42 2.41
N LEU A 114 8.49 7.53 2.96
CA LEU A 114 9.23 8.43 3.84
C LEU A 114 9.63 7.74 5.16
N LEU A 115 8.72 6.99 5.79
CA LEU A 115 9.01 6.21 7.00
C LEU A 115 10.10 5.17 6.75
N LEU A 116 10.02 4.46 5.63
CA LEU A 116 11.04 3.50 5.19
C LEU A 116 12.40 4.17 5.00
N PHE A 117 12.42 5.35 4.36
CA PHE A 117 13.63 6.16 4.21
C PHE A 117 14.24 6.56 5.55
N ILE A 118 13.42 7.05 6.50
CA ILE A 118 13.88 7.41 7.85
C ILE A 118 14.47 6.19 8.56
N ARG A 119 13.83 5.02 8.46
CA ARG A 119 14.33 3.77 9.05
C ARG A 119 15.69 3.37 8.49
N VAL A 120 15.86 3.39 7.17
CA VAL A 120 17.17 3.11 6.55
C VAL A 120 18.23 4.09 7.02
N ARG A 121 17.90 5.38 7.05
CA ARG A 121 18.82 6.43 7.50
C ARG A 121 19.29 6.24 8.95
N ALA A 122 18.37 5.83 9.83
CA ALA A 122 18.68 5.50 11.22
C ALA A 122 19.62 4.28 11.32
N VAL A 123 19.32 3.21 10.56
CA VAL A 123 20.07 1.95 10.56
C VAL A 123 21.51 2.11 10.01
N TYR A 124 21.71 2.98 9.04
CA TYR A 124 23.01 3.26 8.42
C TYR A 124 23.78 4.44 9.03
N GLY A 125 23.30 5.01 10.14
CA GLY A 125 24.03 6.06 10.86
C GLY A 125 24.25 7.34 10.04
N LYS A 126 23.24 7.76 9.25
CA LYS A 126 23.25 9.03 8.49
C LYS A 126 24.34 9.13 7.40
N SER A 127 24.81 8.01 6.85
CA SER A 127 25.78 8.03 5.74
C SER A 127 25.22 8.75 4.50
N ARG A 128 26.03 9.63 3.89
CA ARG A 128 25.58 10.52 2.81
C ARG A 128 25.22 9.76 1.52
N SER A 129 25.96 8.70 1.20
CA SER A 129 25.73 7.87 0.00
C SER A 129 24.39 7.11 0.07
N VAL A 130 24.09 6.47 1.21
CA VAL A 130 22.83 5.73 1.41
C VAL A 130 21.64 6.70 1.41
N THR A 131 21.80 7.86 2.05
CA THR A 131 20.76 8.90 2.07
C THR A 131 20.47 9.42 0.65
N ALA A 132 21.49 9.59 -0.20
CA ALA A 132 21.31 10.03 -1.58
C ALA A 132 20.63 8.95 -2.44
N PHE A 133 21.06 7.69 -2.33
CA PHE A 133 20.50 6.58 -3.11
C PHE A 133 19.01 6.34 -2.80
N PHE A 134 18.66 6.21 -1.52
CA PHE A 134 17.26 6.01 -1.13
C PHE A 134 16.42 7.28 -1.28
N GLY A 135 17.02 8.47 -1.17
CA GLY A 135 16.35 9.73 -1.45
C GLY A 135 15.98 9.88 -2.92
N PHE A 136 16.85 9.43 -3.83
CA PHE A 136 16.55 9.38 -5.26
C PHE A 136 15.39 8.43 -5.56
N TRP A 137 15.40 7.21 -5.04
CA TRP A 137 14.29 6.27 -5.20
C TRP A 137 12.98 6.79 -4.60
N TYR A 138 13.04 7.44 -3.44
CA TYR A 138 11.89 8.10 -2.84
C TYR A 138 11.28 9.17 -3.77
N LEU A 139 12.11 10.06 -4.33
CA LEU A 139 11.65 11.09 -5.27
C LEU A 139 11.12 10.49 -6.57
N ALA A 140 11.74 9.40 -7.05
CA ALA A 140 11.26 8.69 -8.23
C ALA A 140 9.85 8.11 -8.00
N VAL A 141 9.61 7.45 -6.86
CA VAL A 141 8.28 6.92 -6.50
C VAL A 141 7.27 8.05 -6.29
N LEU A 142 7.67 9.15 -5.65
CA LEU A 142 6.80 10.32 -5.47
C LEU A 142 6.39 10.92 -6.83
N GLY A 143 7.34 11.06 -7.75
CA GLY A 143 7.09 11.55 -9.10
C GLY A 143 6.14 10.65 -9.89
N THR A 144 6.39 9.34 -9.89
CA THR A 144 5.55 8.39 -10.63
C THR A 144 4.15 8.29 -10.05
N THR A 145 4.01 8.32 -8.72
CA THR A 145 2.70 8.27 -8.06
C THR A 145 1.89 9.55 -8.25
N SER A 146 2.53 10.72 -8.31
CA SER A 146 1.84 11.99 -8.56
C SER A 146 1.21 12.10 -9.95
N ALA A 147 1.66 11.30 -10.91
CA ALA A 147 1.13 11.25 -12.27
C ALA A 147 -0.08 10.31 -12.42
N ILE A 148 -0.42 9.53 -11.39
CA ILE A 148 -1.53 8.56 -11.41
C ILE A 148 -2.89 9.21 -11.75
N PRO A 149 -3.28 10.37 -11.19
CA PRO A 149 -4.58 10.99 -11.48
C PRO A 149 -4.78 11.31 -12.97
N TRP A 150 -3.70 11.54 -13.71
CA TRP A 150 -3.77 11.82 -15.15
C TRP A 150 -3.77 10.56 -16.01
N ALA A 151 -3.52 9.39 -15.40
CA ALA A 151 -3.41 8.11 -16.07
C ALA A 151 -4.71 7.30 -16.02
N ILE A 152 -5.67 7.70 -15.18
CA ILE A 152 -6.89 6.96 -14.88
C ILE A 152 -8.11 7.83 -15.23
N GLU A 153 -9.00 7.28 -16.05
CA GLU A 153 -10.32 7.86 -16.29
C GLU A 153 -11.40 6.92 -15.75
N ALA A 154 -12.33 7.48 -14.98
CA ALA A 154 -13.48 6.75 -14.43
C ALA A 154 -14.79 7.30 -15.01
N ALA A 155 -15.69 6.40 -15.38
CA ALA A 155 -17.01 6.76 -15.90
C ALA A 155 -18.11 5.91 -15.27
N HIS A 156 -19.34 6.38 -15.42
CA HIS A 156 -20.53 5.67 -14.98
C HIS A 156 -20.79 4.42 -15.81
N LEU A 157 -21.30 3.40 -15.13
CA LEU A 157 -21.60 2.12 -15.71
C LEU A 157 -23.00 2.10 -16.32
N GLY A 158 -23.09 2.35 -17.63
CA GLY A 158 -24.35 2.34 -18.36
C GLY A 158 -25.37 3.33 -17.75
N PRO A 159 -26.67 2.96 -17.62
CA PRO A 159 -27.67 3.82 -16.98
C PRO A 159 -27.60 3.80 -15.44
N THR A 160 -26.60 3.14 -14.84
CA THR A 160 -26.47 3.02 -13.38
C THR A 160 -25.49 4.06 -12.83
N ASN A 161 -25.69 4.47 -11.58
CA ASN A 161 -24.82 5.44 -10.89
C ASN A 161 -23.52 4.82 -10.33
N LEU A 162 -23.17 3.60 -10.74
CA LEU A 162 -21.94 2.91 -10.31
C LEU A 162 -20.75 3.34 -11.17
N CYS A 163 -19.55 3.29 -10.59
CA CYS A 163 -18.34 3.76 -11.23
C CYS A 163 -17.44 2.61 -11.68
N ILE A 164 -16.86 2.75 -12.87
CA ILE A 164 -15.81 1.86 -13.36
C ILE A 164 -14.65 2.66 -13.94
N VAL A 165 -13.45 2.07 -13.84
CA VAL A 165 -12.28 2.57 -14.55
C VAL A 165 -12.40 2.17 -16.02
N ILE A 166 -12.47 3.15 -16.91
CA ILE A 166 -12.64 2.93 -18.35
C ILE A 166 -11.31 3.01 -19.12
N LYS A 167 -10.36 3.77 -18.60
CA LYS A 167 -9.00 3.86 -19.16
C LYS A 167 -7.99 3.83 -18.04
N ALA A 168 -7.00 2.97 -18.22
CA ALA A 168 -5.82 2.87 -17.39
C ALA A 168 -4.62 2.79 -18.33
N HIS A 169 -3.75 3.79 -18.28
CA HIS A 169 -2.56 3.81 -19.13
C HIS A 169 -1.46 2.86 -18.59
N THR A 170 -0.64 2.31 -19.50
CA THR A 170 0.38 1.29 -19.20
C THR A 170 1.50 1.74 -18.25
N TRP A 171 1.81 3.04 -18.18
CA TRP A 171 2.78 3.61 -17.22
C TRP A 171 2.38 3.45 -15.73
N LEU A 172 1.12 3.09 -15.42
CA LEU A 172 0.72 2.69 -14.06
C LEU A 172 1.52 1.46 -13.59
N THR A 173 1.74 0.50 -14.48
CA THR A 173 2.55 -0.69 -14.20
C THR A 173 3.98 -0.31 -13.82
N THR A 174 4.56 0.66 -14.52
CA THR A 174 5.91 1.18 -14.21
C THR A 174 5.95 1.80 -12.81
N SER A 175 4.91 2.53 -12.42
CA SER A 175 4.81 3.14 -11.09
C SER A 175 4.73 2.08 -9.98
N ILE A 176 3.94 1.03 -10.19
CA ILE A 176 3.80 -0.10 -9.26
C ILE A 176 5.14 -0.84 -9.11
N VAL A 177 5.81 -1.13 -10.23
CA VAL A 177 7.12 -1.80 -10.23
C VAL A 177 8.17 -0.95 -9.52
N CYS A 178 8.22 0.36 -9.80
CA CYS A 178 9.15 1.29 -9.15
C CYS A 178 8.97 1.28 -7.62
N ASN A 179 7.72 1.37 -7.15
CA ASN A 179 7.42 1.31 -5.71
C ASN A 179 7.80 -0.04 -5.10
N ALA A 180 7.50 -1.16 -5.78
CA ALA A 180 7.87 -2.49 -5.31
C ALA A 180 9.39 -2.67 -5.22
N VAL A 181 10.15 -2.16 -6.19
CA VAL A 181 11.62 -2.16 -6.16
C VAL A 181 12.14 -1.34 -4.99
N ASN A 182 11.61 -0.13 -4.75
CA ASN A 182 12.02 0.69 -3.61
C ASN A 182 11.80 -0.03 -2.26
N ILE A 183 10.62 -0.62 -2.07
CA ILE A 183 10.30 -1.39 -0.86
C ILE A 183 11.27 -2.57 -0.68
N THR A 184 11.55 -3.30 -1.76
CA THR A 184 12.46 -4.45 -1.73
C THR A 184 13.89 -4.03 -1.41
N LEU A 185 14.38 -2.95 -2.03
CA LEU A 185 15.73 -2.41 -1.76
C LEU A 185 15.86 -1.96 -0.30
N VAL A 186 14.85 -1.28 0.23
CA VAL A 186 14.83 -0.86 1.65
C VAL A 186 14.86 -2.08 2.57
N PHE A 187 14.00 -3.06 2.31
CA PHE A 187 13.92 -4.27 3.12
C PHE A 187 15.25 -5.04 3.08
N LEU A 188 15.85 -5.19 1.91
CA LEU A 188 17.14 -5.85 1.73
C LEU A 188 18.25 -5.10 2.47
N ALA A 189 18.28 -3.77 2.40
CA ALA A 189 19.30 -2.96 3.08
C ALA A 189 19.19 -3.06 4.61
N ILE A 190 17.97 -2.97 5.16
CA ILE A 190 17.73 -3.14 6.60
C ILE A 190 18.15 -4.56 7.02
N THR A 191 17.67 -5.58 6.32
CA THR A 191 17.97 -6.99 6.61
C THR A 191 19.47 -7.27 6.54
N TYR A 192 20.16 -6.74 5.52
CA TYR A 192 21.60 -6.87 5.36
C TYR A 192 22.35 -6.23 6.52
N ARG A 193 21.96 -5.02 6.95
CA ARG A 193 22.62 -4.34 8.07
C ARG A 193 22.44 -5.10 9.38
N ILE A 194 21.22 -5.56 9.68
CA ILE A 194 20.93 -6.35 10.87
C ILE A 194 21.73 -7.67 10.84
N SER A 195 21.73 -8.35 9.70
CA SER A 195 22.49 -9.59 9.51
C SER A 195 24.00 -9.36 9.64
N SER A 196 24.53 -8.25 9.11
CA SER A 196 25.95 -7.93 9.22
C SER A 196 26.39 -7.69 10.67
N ARG A 197 25.53 -7.08 11.49
CA ARG A 197 25.78 -6.88 12.92
C ARG A 197 25.79 -8.22 13.67
N SER A 198 24.81 -9.08 13.43
CA SER A 198 24.75 -10.40 14.07
C SER A 198 25.86 -11.35 13.61
N ILE A 199 26.29 -11.25 12.34
CA ILE A 199 27.43 -11.99 11.77
C ILE A 199 28.74 -11.59 12.45
N HIS A 200 28.93 -10.31 12.75
CA HIS A 200 30.14 -9.83 13.44
C HIS A 200 30.25 -10.45 14.84
N GLU A 201 29.13 -10.66 15.52
CA GLU A 201 29.11 -11.29 16.85
C GLU A 201 29.23 -12.83 16.83
N THR A 202 28.82 -13.52 15.74
CA THR A 202 28.63 -14.99 15.76
C THR A 202 29.33 -15.77 14.63
N GLY A 203 30.04 -15.11 13.72
CA GLY A 203 30.78 -15.74 12.61
C GLY A 203 29.93 -16.07 11.36
N ARG A 204 30.47 -15.71 10.19
CA ARG A 204 29.81 -15.63 8.86
C ARG A 204 29.04 -16.88 8.41
N ARG A 205 29.50 -18.08 8.75
CA ARG A 205 28.93 -19.37 8.29
C ARG A 205 27.85 -19.94 9.24
N SER A 206 27.84 -19.51 10.51
CA SER A 206 26.89 -19.97 11.52
C SER A 206 25.62 -19.11 11.54
N ALA A 207 25.76 -17.81 11.28
CA ALA A 207 24.64 -16.86 11.21
C ALA A 207 23.82 -17.03 9.92
N ALA A 208 24.45 -17.21 8.75
CA ALA A 208 23.74 -17.46 7.50
C ALA A 208 22.91 -18.75 7.54
N ARG A 209 23.43 -19.81 8.18
CA ARG A 209 22.68 -21.06 8.41
C ARG A 209 21.53 -20.90 9.39
N ARG A 210 21.62 -20.01 10.39
CA ARG A 210 20.53 -19.72 11.34
C ARG A 210 19.46 -18.76 10.81
N LEU A 211 19.79 -17.99 9.77
CA LEU A 211 18.82 -17.16 9.04
C LEU A 211 18.04 -18.00 8.01
N LEU A 212 18.72 -18.92 7.31
CA LEU A 212 18.06 -19.83 6.35
C LEU A 212 17.31 -20.98 7.02
N ARG A 213 17.84 -21.52 8.12
CA ARG A 213 17.16 -22.53 8.93
C ARG A 213 16.32 -21.76 9.93
N SER A 214 15.00 -21.81 9.78
CA SER A 214 13.96 -21.12 10.56
C SER A 214 13.97 -21.43 12.07
N ASP A 215 15.12 -21.33 12.72
CA ASP A 215 15.37 -21.51 14.15
C ASP A 215 15.90 -20.21 14.80
N GLY A 216 16.28 -19.21 14.00
CA GLY A 216 16.79 -17.91 14.47
C GLY A 216 15.83 -16.72 14.29
N ALA A 217 14.70 -16.91 13.61
CA ALA A 217 13.72 -15.87 13.33
C ALA A 217 13.22 -15.11 14.56
N PRO A 218 13.02 -15.71 15.75
CA PRO A 218 12.50 -15.00 16.92
C PRO A 218 13.43 -13.89 17.40
N ARG A 219 14.76 -14.07 17.29
CA ARG A 219 15.73 -13.05 17.74
C ARG A 219 15.89 -11.91 16.75
N VAL A 220 15.84 -12.22 15.45
CA VAL A 220 15.91 -11.21 14.39
C VAL A 220 14.62 -10.39 14.35
N VAL A 221 13.47 -11.03 14.53
CA VAL A 221 12.17 -10.36 14.70
C VAL A 221 12.12 -9.58 16.01
N ARG A 222 12.68 -10.10 17.10
CA ARG A 222 12.79 -9.38 18.37
C ARG A 222 13.72 -8.18 18.26
N ASP A 223 14.85 -8.27 17.56
CA ASP A 223 15.74 -7.12 17.30
C ASP A 223 15.12 -6.13 16.30
N LEU A 224 14.34 -6.59 15.31
CA LEU A 224 13.55 -5.73 14.44
C LEU A 224 12.44 -5.01 15.21
N LEU A 225 11.77 -5.70 16.14
CA LEU A 225 10.79 -5.13 17.06
C LEU A 225 11.46 -4.16 18.04
N HIS A 226 12.62 -4.51 18.58
CA HIS A 226 13.35 -3.70 19.55
C HIS A 226 14.00 -2.47 18.90
N GLN A 227 14.56 -2.59 17.69
CA GLN A 227 15.04 -1.45 16.90
C GLN A 227 13.90 -0.63 16.29
N GLY A 228 12.78 -1.27 15.96
CA GLY A 228 11.53 -0.60 15.62
C GLY A 228 11.04 0.25 16.78
N GLN A 229 11.01 -0.30 18.00
CA GLN A 229 10.65 0.39 19.24
C GLN A 229 11.67 1.46 19.66
N LEU A 230 12.97 1.28 19.40
CA LEU A 230 13.99 2.32 19.64
C LEU A 230 13.88 3.51 18.69
N CYS A 231 13.09 3.40 17.60
CA CYS A 231 12.72 4.56 16.79
C CYS A 231 11.43 5.25 17.30
N TYR A 232 10.78 4.68 18.33
CA TYR A 232 9.57 5.18 19.00
C TYR A 232 9.81 5.72 20.43
N LEU A 233 10.99 5.48 21.00
CA LEU A 233 11.52 6.13 22.22
C LEU A 233 12.43 7.31 21.84
#